data_AF-A0AA38MH21-F1
#
_entry.id   AF-A0AA38MH21-F1
#
_cell.length_a   1.000
_cell.length_b   1.000
_cell.length_c   1.000
_cell.angle_alpha   90.00
_cell.angle_beta   90.00
_cell.angle_gamma   90.00
#
_symmetry.space_group_name_H-M   'P 1'
#
loop_
_entity.id
_entity.type
_entity.pdbx_description
1 polymer ?
#
loop_
_entity_poly.entity_id
_entity_poly.type
_entity_poly.pdbx_seq_one_letter_code
_entity_poly.pdbx_strand_id
1 'polypeptide(L)'
;MLTFANFLGKECNRLGILLYEDLGCTPEYRAGQDCPYKYTCRGLEPSSDHCFFRGKSYSNKEVVNDTLSDGLCRSDCYCSTEGDKPRFHCGHLECLEWLDDGPDEGCYYKYASGKCCSTGSICSSNDYTHTCVVEGNEYRVGQKFWPSYTCLECVCQKGFVRGKFEAPFCKSRLCGEQLDKNGPSIQASCAPLYSKYEPRGILCCPEDWICPDGNEVIKGEIKSEETCKFGNIIVKVGQYFERTNAKCECVVPPLMKCNEF
;
A
#
# COMPACT_ATOMS: atom_id res chain seq x y z
N MET A 1 12.45 -1.80 -29.77
CA MET A 1 11.92 -0.91 -28.72
C MET A 1 11.34 -1.81 -27.63
N LEU A 2 12.17 -2.21 -26.68
CA LEU A 2 11.82 -3.18 -25.63
C LEU A 2 11.61 -2.41 -24.32
N THR A 3 10.48 -2.70 -23.68
CA THR A 3 9.91 -2.07 -22.50
C THR A 3 10.78 -2.30 -21.25
N PHE A 4 11.57 -1.28 -20.88
CA PHE A 4 12.24 -1.13 -19.60
C PHE A 4 11.24 -0.70 -18.52
N ALA A 5 10.30 -1.55 -18.13
CA ALA A 5 9.37 -1.23 -17.03
C ALA A 5 9.42 -2.26 -15.88
N ASN A 6 9.76 -3.52 -16.18
CA ASN A 6 9.56 -4.62 -15.21
C ASN A 6 10.74 -4.91 -14.26
N PHE A 7 11.87 -4.20 -14.40
CA PHE A 7 13.00 -4.29 -13.43
C PHE A 7 13.09 -3.09 -12.48
N LEU A 8 12.52 -1.94 -12.86
CA LEU A 8 12.78 -0.65 -12.23
C LEU A 8 11.97 -0.39 -10.96
N GLY A 9 10.72 -0.90 -10.89
CA GLY A 9 9.91 -0.80 -9.67
C GLY A 9 10.46 -1.57 -8.46
N LYS A 10 11.41 -2.50 -8.67
CA LYS A 10 11.91 -3.40 -7.62
C LYS A 10 12.85 -2.70 -6.62
N GLU A 11 13.62 -1.71 -7.07
CA GLU A 11 14.53 -0.97 -6.18
C GLU A 11 13.81 0.13 -5.40
N CYS A 12 12.86 0.80 -6.05
CA CYS A 12 12.13 1.92 -5.43
C CYS A 12 11.23 1.47 -4.29
N ASN A 13 10.76 0.21 -4.25
CA ASN A 13 9.95 -0.30 -3.14
C ASN A 13 10.66 -0.26 -1.77
N ARG A 14 12.00 -0.22 -1.74
CA ARG A 14 12.76 -0.03 -0.48
C ARG A 14 12.61 1.38 0.10
N LEU A 15 12.13 2.32 -0.71
CA LEU A 15 11.88 3.69 -0.31
C LEU A 15 10.51 3.86 0.35
N GLY A 16 9.63 2.85 0.32
CA GLY A 16 8.28 2.95 0.91
C GLY A 16 7.29 3.74 0.06
N ILE A 17 7.50 3.78 -1.26
CA ILE A 17 6.72 4.62 -2.18
C ILE A 17 5.31 4.11 -2.47
N LEU A 18 5.04 2.82 -2.24
CA LEU A 18 3.72 2.23 -2.48
C LEU A 18 2.63 2.96 -1.70
N LEU A 19 2.93 3.39 -0.48
CA LEU A 19 2.02 4.19 0.32
C LEU A 19 1.59 5.45 -0.45
N TYR A 20 2.51 6.21 -1.03
CA TYR A 20 2.17 7.42 -1.78
C TYR A 20 1.35 7.11 -3.05
N GLU A 21 1.67 6.01 -3.72
CA GLU A 21 0.89 5.55 -4.87
C GLU A 21 -0.55 5.18 -4.47
N ASP A 22 -0.73 4.47 -3.36
CA ASP A 22 -2.04 4.10 -2.84
C ASP A 22 -2.83 5.32 -2.34
N LEU A 23 -2.16 6.32 -1.75
CA LEU A 23 -2.75 7.62 -1.38
C LEU A 23 -3.16 8.47 -2.59
N GLY A 24 -2.80 8.07 -3.82
CA GLY A 24 -3.08 8.80 -5.05
C GLY A 24 -2.21 10.04 -5.24
N CYS A 25 -1.00 10.04 -4.67
CA CYS A 25 -0.05 11.12 -4.85
C CYS A 25 0.57 11.12 -6.25
N THR A 26 1.00 12.29 -6.70
CA THR A 26 1.69 12.44 -7.99
C THR A 26 3.21 12.39 -7.78
N PRO A 27 3.94 11.46 -8.44
CA PRO A 27 5.39 11.38 -8.33
C PRO A 27 6.08 12.47 -9.16
N GLU A 28 7.25 12.92 -8.69
CA GLU A 28 8.15 13.79 -9.42
C GLU A 28 9.53 13.15 -9.56
N TYR A 29 10.13 13.28 -10.74
CA TYR A 29 11.38 12.63 -11.13
C TYR A 29 12.45 13.64 -11.53
N ARG A 30 13.72 13.31 -11.26
CA ARG A 30 14.86 14.04 -11.82
C ARG A 30 15.31 13.37 -13.12
N ALA A 31 15.91 14.14 -14.01
CA ALA A 31 16.48 13.61 -15.24
C ALA A 31 17.50 12.50 -14.92
N GLY A 32 17.31 11.33 -15.53
CA GLY A 32 18.17 10.16 -15.33
C GLY A 32 17.97 9.40 -14.02
N GLN A 33 16.91 9.69 -13.25
CA GLN A 33 16.51 8.89 -12.09
C GLN A 33 15.25 8.08 -12.37
N ASP A 34 15.29 6.81 -11.98
CA ASP A 34 14.19 5.87 -12.18
C ASP A 34 13.20 5.87 -11.01
N CYS A 35 13.66 6.23 -9.81
CA CYS A 35 12.80 6.39 -8.64
C CYS A 35 12.38 7.85 -8.49
N PRO A 36 11.13 8.10 -8.05
CA PRO A 36 10.69 9.45 -7.73
C PRO A 36 11.46 9.97 -6.52
N TYR A 37 11.83 11.25 -6.60
CA TYR A 37 12.59 11.90 -5.53
C TYR A 37 11.68 12.65 -4.54
N LYS A 38 10.42 12.90 -4.92
CA LYS A 38 9.37 13.45 -4.07
C LYS A 38 7.99 13.16 -4.65
N TYR A 39 6.96 13.34 -3.82
CA TYR A 39 5.57 13.26 -4.22
C TYR A 39 4.81 14.53 -3.83
N THR A 40 3.82 14.88 -4.66
CA THR A 40 2.81 15.87 -4.31
C THR A 40 1.51 15.14 -3.99
N CYS A 41 1.04 15.27 -2.75
CA CYS A 41 -0.11 14.54 -2.24
C CYS A 41 -1.23 15.50 -1.84
N ARG A 42 -2.46 15.22 -2.30
CA ARG A 42 -3.66 15.93 -1.81
C ARG A 42 -4.22 15.20 -0.58
N GLY A 43 -4.60 15.97 0.44
CA GLY A 43 -5.25 15.42 1.62
C GLY A 43 -4.32 14.92 2.74
N LEU A 44 -3.04 15.27 2.68
CA LEU A 44 -2.11 15.09 3.80
C LEU A 44 -2.20 16.20 4.85
N GLU A 45 -2.74 17.36 4.48
CA GLU A 45 -2.96 18.43 5.43
C GLU A 45 -4.21 18.15 6.27
N PRO A 46 -4.20 18.51 7.57
CA PRO A 46 -5.38 18.42 8.41
C PRO A 46 -6.57 19.14 7.78
N SER A 47 -7.74 18.51 7.88
CA SER A 47 -9.00 19.04 7.39
C SER A 47 -10.04 18.83 8.47
N SER A 48 -10.91 19.83 8.70
CA SER A 48 -12.08 19.70 9.59
C SER A 48 -13.33 19.25 8.85
N ASP A 49 -13.35 19.39 7.52
CA ASP A 49 -14.60 19.37 6.74
C ASP A 49 -14.66 18.24 5.70
N HIS A 50 -13.52 17.58 5.47
CA HIS A 50 -13.38 16.55 4.43
C HIS A 50 -12.50 15.40 4.88
N CYS A 51 -12.92 14.19 4.50
CA CYS A 51 -12.06 13.02 4.47
C CYS A 51 -11.32 12.96 3.12
N PHE A 52 -10.16 12.31 3.08
CA PHE A 52 -9.39 12.14 1.85
C PHE A 52 -9.07 10.67 1.60
N PHE A 53 -9.37 10.22 0.39
CA PHE A 53 -9.03 8.88 -0.07
C PHE A 53 -8.57 8.93 -1.53
N ARG A 54 -7.36 8.43 -1.80
CA ARG A 54 -6.75 8.35 -3.14
C ARG A 54 -6.79 9.66 -3.92
N GLY A 55 -6.35 10.75 -3.28
CA GLY A 55 -6.33 12.09 -3.88
C GLY A 55 -7.71 12.76 -4.06
N LYS A 56 -8.81 12.09 -3.68
CA LYS A 56 -10.16 12.67 -3.70
C LYS A 56 -10.56 13.11 -2.29
N SER A 57 -11.18 14.30 -2.21
CA SER A 57 -11.88 14.79 -1.01
C SER A 57 -13.31 14.28 -0.99
N TYR A 58 -13.79 13.89 0.18
CA TYR A 58 -15.16 13.42 0.42
C TYR A 58 -15.83 14.31 1.46
N SER A 59 -17.04 14.77 1.15
CA SER A 59 -17.88 15.54 2.09
C SER A 59 -18.54 14.63 3.13
N ASN A 60 -19.06 15.23 4.21
CA ASN A 60 -19.80 14.47 5.23
C ASN A 60 -20.91 13.61 4.60
N LYS A 61 -20.95 12.32 4.97
CA LYS A 61 -21.84 11.27 4.46
C LYS A 61 -21.66 10.90 2.99
N GLU A 62 -20.66 11.45 2.30
CA GLU A 62 -20.33 11.00 0.95
C GLU A 62 -19.73 9.60 0.98
N VAL A 63 -20.28 8.73 0.13
CA VAL A 63 -19.92 7.32 0.02
C VAL A 63 -18.75 7.16 -0.95
N VAL A 64 -17.78 6.32 -0.59
CA VAL A 64 -16.70 5.86 -1.45
C VAL A 64 -17.25 4.82 -2.41
N ASN A 65 -16.94 4.95 -3.70
CA ASN A 65 -17.34 3.94 -4.67
C ASN A 65 -16.71 2.59 -4.32
N ASP A 66 -17.53 1.54 -4.19
CA ASP A 66 -17.08 0.20 -3.78
C ASP A 66 -15.97 -0.35 -4.66
N THR A 67 -15.91 0.01 -5.95
CA THR A 67 -14.80 -0.41 -6.83
C THR A 67 -13.42 0.04 -6.35
N LEU A 68 -13.35 1.08 -5.49
CA LEU A 68 -12.11 1.58 -4.89
C LEU A 68 -11.77 0.89 -3.56
N SER A 69 -12.76 0.35 -2.84
CA SER A 69 -12.64 -0.24 -1.50
C SER A 69 -12.76 -1.77 -1.48
N ASP A 70 -13.33 -2.38 -2.53
CA ASP A 70 -13.51 -3.83 -2.70
C ASP A 70 -12.21 -4.61 -2.53
N GLY A 71 -11.12 -4.08 -3.09
CA GLY A 71 -9.80 -4.70 -2.99
C GLY A 71 -9.16 -4.61 -1.61
N LEU A 72 -9.73 -3.80 -0.71
CA LEU A 72 -9.31 -3.57 0.66
C LEU A 72 -10.17 -4.31 1.68
N CYS A 73 -11.12 -5.16 1.24
CA CYS A 73 -12.07 -5.84 2.13
C CYS A 73 -12.93 -4.85 2.92
N ARG A 74 -13.26 -3.70 2.32
CA ARG A 74 -14.09 -2.65 2.92
C ARG A 74 -15.32 -2.40 2.05
N SER A 75 -16.49 -2.35 2.67
CA SER A 75 -17.77 -2.03 2.02
C SER A 75 -18.42 -0.82 2.66
N ASP A 76 -19.32 -0.16 1.92
CA ASP A 76 -20.19 0.91 2.44
C ASP A 76 -19.41 2.04 3.15
N CYS A 77 -18.20 2.31 2.65
CA CYS A 77 -17.33 3.32 3.22
C CYS A 77 -17.93 4.71 3.02
N TYR A 78 -18.09 5.48 4.10
CA TYR A 78 -18.54 6.86 4.02
C TYR A 78 -17.70 7.78 4.88
N CYS A 79 -17.56 9.04 4.45
CA CYS A 79 -16.89 10.05 5.25
C CYS A 79 -17.79 10.54 6.38
N SER A 80 -17.28 10.57 7.61
CA SER A 80 -17.90 11.26 8.73
C SER A 80 -17.02 12.42 9.16
N THR A 81 -17.60 13.62 9.23
CA THR A 81 -16.99 14.79 9.86
C THR A 81 -17.59 15.07 11.24
N GLU A 82 -18.43 14.17 11.74
CA GLU A 82 -19.05 14.26 13.07
C GLU A 82 -18.02 13.77 14.11
N GLY A 83 -17.37 14.69 14.83
CA GLY A 83 -16.35 14.41 15.85
C GLY A 83 -15.17 15.38 15.81
N ASP A 84 -14.08 15.03 16.50
CA ASP A 84 -12.89 15.90 16.58
C ASP A 84 -12.10 15.97 15.26
N LYS A 85 -12.17 14.91 14.43
CA LYS A 85 -11.45 14.81 13.15
C LYS A 85 -12.26 14.02 12.10
N PRO A 86 -12.31 14.46 10.84
CA PRO A 86 -12.88 13.69 9.74
C PRO A 86 -12.21 12.32 9.57
N ARG A 87 -13.02 11.29 9.35
CA ARG A 87 -12.56 9.92 9.09
C ARG A 87 -13.57 9.12 8.30
N PHE A 88 -13.11 8.05 7.66
CA PHE A 88 -14.02 7.09 7.05
C PHE A 88 -14.55 6.11 8.07
N HIS A 89 -15.80 5.71 7.86
CA HIS A 89 -16.43 4.55 8.49
C HIS A 89 -16.75 3.56 7.39
N CYS A 90 -16.28 2.32 7.55
CA CYS A 90 -16.44 1.26 6.58
C CYS A 90 -16.93 -0.02 7.28
N GLY A 91 -17.79 -0.77 6.60
CA GLY A 91 -18.01 -2.18 6.93
C GLY A 91 -16.78 -3.00 6.58
N HIS A 92 -16.49 -4.04 7.36
CA HIS A 92 -15.55 -5.07 6.93
C HIS A 92 -16.32 -6.13 6.15
N LEU A 93 -15.82 -6.44 4.96
CA LEU A 93 -16.44 -7.46 4.14
C LEU A 93 -15.93 -8.83 4.60
N GLU A 94 -16.82 -9.62 5.18
CA GLU A 94 -16.54 -10.99 5.62
C GLU A 94 -16.52 -11.91 4.40
N CYS A 95 -15.35 -12.45 4.07
CA CYS A 95 -15.20 -13.37 2.97
C CYS A 95 -15.67 -14.78 3.37
N LEU A 96 -16.43 -15.45 2.50
CA LEU A 96 -16.89 -16.82 2.72
C LEU A 96 -15.73 -17.78 3.03
N GLU A 97 -14.56 -17.55 2.44
CA GLU A 97 -13.37 -18.36 2.70
C GLU A 97 -12.80 -18.31 4.12
N TRP A 98 -13.21 -17.34 4.92
CA TRP A 98 -12.78 -17.20 6.32
C TRP A 98 -13.78 -17.85 7.29
N LEU A 99 -14.92 -18.32 6.77
CA LEU A 99 -15.85 -19.16 7.51
C LEU A 99 -15.31 -20.59 7.48
N ASP A 100 -15.39 -21.30 8.62
CA ASP A 100 -14.67 -22.56 8.93
C ASP A 100 -14.89 -23.76 7.98
N ASP A 101 -15.76 -23.65 6.98
CA ASP A 101 -16.13 -24.77 6.11
C ASP A 101 -15.15 -25.01 4.95
N GLY A 102 -14.29 -24.04 4.62
CA GLY A 102 -13.35 -24.18 3.51
C GLY A 102 -14.05 -24.42 2.16
N PRO A 103 -13.29 -24.61 1.06
CA PRO A 103 -13.89 -25.07 -0.18
C PRO A 103 -14.25 -26.56 -0.06
N ASP A 104 -15.25 -27.01 -0.82
CA ASP A 104 -15.62 -28.43 -0.90
C ASP A 104 -14.41 -29.34 -1.15
N GLU A 105 -14.50 -30.60 -0.72
CA GLU A 105 -13.40 -31.57 -0.87
C GLU A 105 -12.92 -31.67 -2.33
N GLY A 106 -11.62 -31.48 -2.55
CA GLY A 106 -11.00 -31.48 -3.88
C GLY A 106 -11.07 -30.14 -4.62
N CYS A 107 -11.69 -29.11 -4.04
CA CYS A 107 -11.77 -27.77 -4.59
C CYS A 107 -10.77 -26.80 -3.96
N TYR A 108 -10.55 -25.66 -4.61
CA TYR A 108 -9.79 -24.53 -4.05
C TYR A 108 -10.42 -23.20 -4.45
N TYR A 109 -10.19 -22.17 -3.63
CA TYR A 109 -10.69 -20.82 -3.90
C TYR A 109 -10.04 -20.19 -5.13
N LYS A 110 -10.87 -19.53 -5.93
CA LYS A 110 -10.50 -18.78 -7.12
C LYS A 110 -10.65 -17.29 -6.85
N TYR A 111 -9.60 -16.54 -7.14
CA TYR A 111 -9.58 -15.10 -6.96
C TYR A 111 -9.56 -14.35 -8.29
N ALA A 112 -10.08 -13.13 -8.27
CA ALA A 112 -9.93 -12.17 -9.35
C ALA A 112 -8.98 -11.05 -8.94
N SER A 113 -8.24 -10.50 -9.90
CA SER A 113 -7.42 -9.32 -9.66
C SER A 113 -8.30 -8.17 -9.20
N GLY A 114 -7.87 -7.45 -8.16
CA GLY A 114 -8.64 -6.32 -7.62
C GLY A 114 -9.62 -6.69 -6.51
N LYS A 115 -9.93 -7.96 -6.29
CA LYS A 115 -10.92 -8.40 -5.30
C LYS A 115 -10.26 -8.87 -4.00
N CYS A 116 -10.84 -8.48 -2.87
CA CYS A 116 -10.45 -9.00 -1.57
C CYS A 116 -10.75 -10.51 -1.48
N CYS A 117 -12.03 -10.86 -1.58
CA CYS A 117 -12.50 -12.24 -1.40
C CYS A 117 -12.36 -13.09 -2.65
N SER A 118 -12.52 -14.40 -2.44
CA SER A 118 -12.71 -15.36 -3.50
C SER A 118 -13.95 -15.02 -4.33
N THR A 119 -13.84 -15.29 -5.64
CA THR A 119 -14.91 -15.10 -6.63
C THR A 119 -15.60 -16.42 -6.97
N GLY A 120 -15.32 -17.47 -6.19
CA GLY A 120 -15.81 -18.83 -6.38
C GLY A 120 -14.74 -19.87 -6.08
N SER A 121 -15.02 -21.12 -6.44
CA SER A 121 -14.12 -22.27 -6.29
C SER A 121 -13.90 -22.97 -7.63
N ILE A 122 -12.81 -23.73 -7.72
CA ILE A 122 -12.51 -24.63 -8.85
C ILE A 122 -12.35 -26.04 -8.28
N CYS A 123 -13.15 -26.98 -8.80
CA CYS A 123 -13.22 -28.37 -8.31
C CYS A 123 -12.78 -29.42 -9.35
N SER A 124 -12.91 -29.10 -10.64
CA SER A 124 -12.77 -30.08 -11.72
C SER A 124 -11.36 -30.20 -12.27
N SER A 125 -10.95 -31.41 -12.61
CA SER A 125 -9.58 -31.67 -13.04
C SER A 125 -9.19 -31.19 -14.43
N ASN A 126 -10.18 -30.91 -15.27
CA ASN A 126 -9.96 -30.42 -16.62
C ASN A 126 -9.56 -28.92 -16.66
N ASP A 127 -9.78 -28.18 -15.57
CA ASP A 127 -9.31 -26.79 -15.42
C ASP A 127 -7.85 -26.70 -14.95
N TYR A 128 -7.20 -27.82 -14.60
CA TYR A 128 -5.80 -27.89 -14.12
C TYR A 128 -4.74 -27.77 -15.24
N THR A 129 -5.12 -27.45 -16.47
CA THR A 129 -4.19 -27.51 -17.61
C THR A 129 -3.16 -26.38 -17.66
N HIS A 130 -3.28 -25.37 -16.80
CA HIS A 130 -2.32 -24.27 -16.72
C HIS A 130 -1.87 -24.01 -15.29
N THR A 131 -0.57 -23.81 -15.12
CA THR A 131 0.03 -23.42 -13.84
C THR A 131 1.04 -22.32 -14.09
N CYS A 132 1.15 -21.41 -13.13
CA CYS A 132 2.14 -20.34 -13.13
C CYS A 132 3.27 -20.75 -12.22
N VAL A 133 4.50 -20.82 -12.74
CA VAL A 133 5.69 -21.09 -11.93
C VAL A 133 6.40 -19.78 -11.61
N VAL A 134 6.40 -19.39 -10.34
CA VAL A 134 7.00 -18.14 -9.85
C VAL A 134 7.93 -18.49 -8.69
N GLU A 135 9.21 -18.14 -8.83
CA GLU A 135 10.22 -18.34 -7.77
C GLU A 135 10.35 -19.80 -7.27
N GLY A 136 10.08 -20.76 -8.15
CA GLY A 136 10.12 -22.19 -7.83
C GLY A 136 8.82 -22.73 -7.23
N ASN A 137 7.85 -21.86 -6.94
CA ASN A 137 6.51 -22.25 -6.49
C ASN A 137 5.57 -22.37 -7.69
N GLU A 138 4.70 -23.37 -7.64
CA GLU A 138 3.67 -23.61 -8.65
C GLU A 138 2.32 -23.11 -8.13
N TYR A 139 1.65 -22.28 -8.93
CA TYR A 139 0.34 -21.72 -8.64
C TYR A 139 -0.66 -22.19 -9.69
N ARG A 140 -1.81 -22.67 -9.25
CA ARG A 140 -2.94 -23.06 -10.11
C ARG A 140 -3.70 -21.82 -10.58
N VAL A 141 -4.40 -21.93 -11.71
CA VAL A 141 -5.26 -20.84 -12.23
C VAL A 141 -6.21 -20.34 -11.14
N GLY A 142 -6.30 -19.03 -10.95
CA GLY A 142 -7.13 -18.39 -9.94
C GLY A 142 -6.47 -18.24 -8.58
N GLN A 143 -5.32 -18.86 -8.31
CA GLN A 143 -4.61 -18.65 -7.05
C GLN A 143 -3.90 -17.30 -7.02
N LYS A 144 -3.94 -16.65 -5.85
CA LYS A 144 -3.15 -15.45 -5.55
C LYS A 144 -1.71 -15.82 -5.24
N PHE A 145 -0.79 -14.93 -5.59
CA PHE A 145 0.61 -14.99 -5.18
C PHE A 145 1.21 -13.59 -5.09
N TRP A 146 2.28 -13.47 -4.31
CA TRP A 146 3.00 -12.22 -4.08
C TRP A 146 4.47 -12.44 -4.45
N PRO A 147 4.93 -11.95 -5.62
CA PRO A 147 6.32 -12.12 -6.02
C PRO A 147 7.27 -11.46 -5.03
N SER A 148 8.35 -12.15 -4.67
CA SER A 148 9.38 -11.56 -3.79
C SER A 148 9.94 -10.28 -4.41
N TYR A 149 10.39 -9.36 -3.55
CA TYR A 149 10.98 -8.08 -3.95
C TYR A 149 10.03 -7.12 -4.69
N THR A 150 8.73 -7.37 -4.63
CA THR A 150 7.70 -6.52 -5.24
C THR A 150 6.61 -6.20 -4.23
N CYS A 151 5.90 -5.10 -4.48
CA CYS A 151 4.65 -4.80 -3.80
C CYS A 151 3.44 -5.15 -4.68
N LEU A 152 3.53 -6.27 -5.39
CA LEU A 152 2.49 -6.72 -6.31
C LEU A 152 1.67 -7.85 -5.68
N GLU A 153 0.37 -7.79 -5.91
CA GLU A 153 -0.55 -8.91 -5.76
C GLU A 153 -0.87 -9.44 -7.16
N CYS A 154 -0.61 -10.72 -7.38
CA CYS A 154 -0.83 -11.37 -8.65
C CYS A 154 -1.85 -12.49 -8.53
N VAL A 155 -2.54 -12.79 -9.63
CA VAL A 155 -3.41 -13.96 -9.77
C VAL A 155 -2.90 -14.79 -10.94
N CYS A 156 -2.70 -16.09 -10.73
CA CYS A 156 -2.32 -16.98 -11.82
C CYS A 156 -3.49 -17.09 -12.81
N GLN A 157 -3.26 -16.75 -14.07
CA GLN A 157 -4.26 -16.85 -15.11
C GLN A 157 -3.61 -17.37 -16.40
N LYS A 158 -4.44 -17.89 -17.31
CA LYS A 158 -3.96 -18.33 -18.62
C LYS A 158 -3.29 -17.18 -19.36
N GLY A 159 -2.10 -17.44 -19.90
CA GLY A 159 -1.30 -16.43 -20.61
C GLY A 159 -0.31 -15.68 -19.73
N PHE A 160 -0.23 -16.00 -18.43
CA PHE A 160 0.84 -15.49 -17.59
C PHE A 160 2.22 -15.92 -18.15
N VAL A 161 3.09 -14.94 -18.35
CA VAL A 161 4.46 -15.18 -18.79
C VAL A 161 5.38 -15.14 -17.58
N ARG A 162 6.11 -16.24 -17.35
CA ARG A 162 7.05 -16.35 -16.23
C ARG A 162 8.00 -15.15 -16.16
N GLY A 163 8.04 -14.51 -15.00
CA GLY A 163 8.90 -13.35 -14.73
C GLY A 163 8.37 -12.01 -15.24
N LYS A 164 7.20 -11.97 -15.89
CA LYS A 164 6.52 -10.72 -16.27
C LYS A 164 5.35 -10.44 -15.34
N PHE A 165 5.56 -9.52 -14.41
CA PHE A 165 4.56 -9.12 -13.41
C PHE A 165 3.86 -7.85 -13.87
N GLU A 166 2.91 -7.99 -14.78
CA GLU A 166 2.20 -6.88 -15.42
C GLU A 166 0.69 -7.11 -15.43
N ALA A 167 -0.07 -6.03 -15.68
CA ALA A 167 -1.52 -6.12 -15.86
C ALA A 167 -1.86 -7.04 -17.06
N PRO A 168 -2.95 -7.81 -16.99
CA PRO A 168 -3.96 -7.87 -15.92
C PRO A 168 -3.61 -8.84 -14.77
N PHE A 169 -2.50 -9.56 -14.87
CA PHE A 169 -2.14 -10.64 -13.95
C PHE A 169 -1.71 -10.14 -12.58
N CYS A 170 -0.98 -9.02 -12.56
CA CYS A 170 -0.43 -8.41 -11.36
C CYS A 170 -0.87 -6.95 -11.27
N LYS A 171 -1.13 -6.51 -10.04
CA LYS A 171 -1.43 -5.12 -9.70
C LYS A 171 -0.65 -4.73 -8.44
N SER A 172 -0.44 -3.43 -8.24
CA SER A 172 0.07 -2.94 -6.96
C SER A 172 -0.86 -3.35 -5.83
N ARG A 173 -0.27 -3.76 -4.71
CA ARG A 173 -1.00 -4.01 -3.47
C ARG A 173 -1.61 -2.69 -2.99
N LEU A 174 -2.79 -2.80 -2.39
CA LEU A 174 -3.49 -1.67 -1.79
C LEU A 174 -3.26 -1.73 -0.29
N CYS A 175 -2.91 -0.60 0.33
CA CYS A 175 -2.69 -0.54 1.79
C CYS A 175 -3.96 -0.08 2.51
N GLY A 176 -4.71 0.85 1.94
CA GLY A 176 -6.00 1.27 2.49
C GLY A 176 -5.92 2.15 3.73
N GLU A 177 -4.73 2.66 4.06
CA GLU A 177 -4.44 3.41 5.30
C GLU A 177 -5.41 4.58 5.56
N GLN A 178 -5.91 5.22 4.50
CA GLN A 178 -6.87 6.32 4.57
C GLN A 178 -8.29 5.89 4.96
N LEU A 179 -8.71 4.65 4.64
CA LEU A 179 -10.04 4.13 4.99
C LEU A 179 -10.07 3.52 6.39
N ASP A 180 -8.89 3.25 6.96
CA ASP A 180 -8.75 2.70 8.30
C ASP A 180 -8.60 3.80 9.36
N LYS A 181 -8.37 3.40 10.61
CA LYS A 181 -8.13 4.29 11.75
C LYS A 181 -6.93 5.24 11.56
N ASN A 182 -6.11 5.04 10.53
CA ASN A 182 -4.86 5.75 10.30
C ASN A 182 -5.04 7.06 9.52
N GLY A 183 -6.19 7.31 8.89
CA GLY A 183 -6.49 8.58 8.19
C GLY A 183 -6.12 9.84 8.99
N PRO A 184 -6.56 9.97 10.26
CA PRO A 184 -6.16 11.09 11.12
C PRO A 184 -4.65 11.16 11.42
N SER A 185 -3.95 10.03 11.50
CA SER A 185 -2.49 9.98 11.70
C SER A 185 -1.75 10.49 10.47
N ILE A 186 -2.19 10.10 9.27
CA ILE A 186 -1.66 10.59 7.99
C ILE A 186 -1.80 12.12 7.92
N GLN A 187 -2.99 12.63 8.23
CA GLN A 187 -3.26 14.08 8.22
C GLN A 187 -2.47 14.85 9.27
N ALA A 188 -2.15 14.21 10.41
CA ALA A 188 -1.26 14.78 11.41
C ALA A 188 0.23 14.69 11.01
N SER A 189 0.53 14.27 9.78
CA SER A 189 1.90 14.04 9.30
C SER A 189 2.69 13.12 10.22
N CYS A 190 2.03 12.07 10.74
CA CYS A 190 2.73 10.97 11.39
C CYS A 190 3.53 10.18 10.35
N ALA A 191 4.58 9.48 10.78
CA ALA A 191 5.44 8.72 9.90
C ALA A 191 4.98 7.25 9.85
N PRO A 192 4.77 6.64 8.67
CA PRO A 192 4.52 5.21 8.54
C PRO A 192 5.67 4.39 9.14
N LEU A 193 5.33 3.41 9.97
CA LEU A 193 6.22 2.43 10.56
C LEU A 193 6.15 1.12 9.78
N TYR A 194 7.29 0.72 9.22
CA TYR A 194 7.45 -0.56 8.56
C TYR A 194 8.18 -1.54 9.46
N SER A 195 7.70 -2.77 9.48
CA SER A 195 8.25 -3.86 10.28
C SER A 195 9.57 -4.35 9.73
N LYS A 196 10.45 -4.77 10.65
CA LYS A 196 11.73 -5.41 10.30
C LYS A 196 11.55 -6.81 9.70
N TYR A 197 10.38 -7.42 9.91
CA TYR A 197 10.04 -8.73 9.37
C TYR A 197 9.60 -8.65 7.91
N GLU A 198 9.45 -7.45 7.36
CA GLU A 198 9.21 -7.26 5.94
C GLU A 198 10.36 -7.90 5.13
N PRO A 199 10.06 -8.90 4.28
CA PRO A 199 11.08 -9.71 3.68
C PRO A 199 12.02 -8.86 2.82
N ARG A 200 13.31 -8.95 3.14
CA ARG A 200 14.42 -8.48 2.30
C ARG A 200 14.42 -6.95 2.05
N GLY A 201 13.85 -6.19 2.99
CA GLY A 201 13.92 -4.73 3.07
C GLY A 201 12.95 -3.99 2.14
N ILE A 202 11.91 -4.67 1.66
CA ILE A 202 10.85 -4.09 0.84
C ILE A 202 9.81 -3.46 1.75
N LEU A 203 9.38 -2.24 1.42
CA LEU A 203 8.45 -1.49 2.26
C LEU A 203 7.16 -1.28 1.47
N CYS A 204 6.20 -2.19 1.65
CA CYS A 204 4.94 -2.14 0.92
C CYS A 204 3.88 -1.35 1.67
N CYS A 205 3.33 -1.91 2.75
CA CYS A 205 2.34 -1.24 3.57
C CYS A 205 2.87 -1.10 5.00
N PRO A 206 2.68 0.05 5.66
CA PRO A 206 3.07 0.19 7.05
C PRO A 206 2.24 -0.72 7.95
N GLU A 207 2.81 -1.12 9.08
CA GLU A 207 2.08 -1.86 10.12
C GLU A 207 1.46 -0.91 11.16
N ASP A 208 2.07 0.26 11.36
CA ASP A 208 1.60 1.28 12.28
C ASP A 208 2.10 2.68 11.89
N TRP A 209 1.82 3.67 12.73
CA TRP A 209 2.19 5.07 12.51
C TRP A 209 2.82 5.67 13.77
N ILE A 210 4.00 6.26 13.63
CA ILE A 210 4.66 7.00 14.70
C ILE A 210 4.26 8.47 14.60
N CYS A 211 3.60 9.00 15.62
CA CYS A 211 3.23 10.42 15.67
C CYS A 211 4.21 11.24 16.49
N PRO A 212 4.30 12.56 16.24
CA PRO A 212 5.15 13.45 17.01
C PRO A 212 4.76 13.52 18.49
N ASP A 213 5.76 13.53 19.37
CA ASP A 213 5.59 13.77 20.81
C ASP A 213 6.33 15.03 21.30
N GLY A 214 7.10 15.69 20.42
CA GLY A 214 7.82 16.92 20.70
C GLY A 214 9.24 16.72 21.24
N ASN A 215 9.69 15.47 21.41
CA ASN A 215 11.03 15.14 21.92
C ASN A 215 11.98 14.66 20.81
N GLU A 216 11.62 14.86 19.54
CA GLU A 216 12.42 14.40 18.40
C GLU A 216 13.74 15.16 18.29
N VAL A 217 14.86 14.46 18.46
CA VAL A 217 16.20 15.03 18.22
C VAL A 217 16.64 14.69 16.81
N ILE A 218 16.59 15.68 15.91
CA ILE A 218 16.98 15.53 14.52
C ILE A 218 18.50 15.42 14.39
N LYS A 219 18.96 14.36 13.73
CA LYS A 219 20.36 14.02 13.45
C LYS A 219 20.55 13.83 11.94
N GLY A 220 21.80 13.61 11.53
CA GLY A 220 22.16 13.28 10.14
C GLY A 220 22.50 14.48 9.27
N GLU A 221 23.17 14.20 8.16
CA GLU A 221 23.60 15.21 7.20
C GLU A 221 22.49 15.49 6.17
N ILE A 222 22.42 16.75 5.72
CA ILE A 222 21.49 17.16 4.67
C ILE A 222 22.01 16.65 3.32
N LYS A 223 21.23 15.81 2.65
CA LYS A 223 21.53 15.27 1.32
C LYS A 223 20.84 16.04 0.19
N SER A 224 19.74 16.74 0.49
CA SER A 224 18.97 17.55 -0.45
C SER A 224 18.14 18.59 0.30
N GLU A 225 17.78 19.68 -0.37
CA GLU A 225 16.94 20.75 0.18
C GLU A 225 15.45 20.39 0.27
N GLU A 226 15.05 19.28 -0.35
CA GLU A 226 13.69 18.74 -0.22
C GLU A 226 13.39 18.31 1.22
N THR A 227 12.13 18.41 1.64
CA THR A 227 11.73 18.26 3.04
C THR A 227 10.58 17.28 3.23
N CYS A 228 10.62 16.58 4.35
CA CYS A 228 9.51 15.81 4.88
C CYS A 228 8.89 16.55 6.07
N LYS A 229 7.59 16.35 6.27
CA LYS A 229 6.84 16.86 7.41
C LYS A 229 6.64 15.75 8.44
N PHE A 230 6.81 16.10 9.71
CA PHE A 230 6.52 15.23 10.86
C PHE A 230 5.80 16.06 11.93
N GLY A 231 4.47 16.00 11.93
CA GLY A 231 3.65 17.01 12.60
C GLY A 231 3.95 18.42 12.11
N ASN A 232 4.47 19.25 13.02
CA ASN A 232 4.90 20.62 12.73
C ASN A 232 6.40 20.73 12.44
N ILE A 233 7.15 19.64 12.54
CA ILE A 233 8.60 19.62 12.31
C ILE A 233 8.85 19.43 10.81
N ILE A 234 9.76 20.23 10.26
CA ILE A 234 10.26 20.11 8.89
C ILE A 234 11.64 19.48 8.95
N VAL A 235 11.82 18.35 8.27
CA VAL A 235 13.06 17.57 8.27
C VAL A 235 13.59 17.47 6.85
N LYS A 236 14.85 17.81 6.60
CA LYS A 236 15.43 17.72 5.25
C LYS A 236 15.80 16.29 4.90
N VAL A 237 15.79 15.97 3.60
CA VAL A 237 16.21 14.64 3.11
C VAL A 237 17.63 14.31 3.58
N GLY A 238 17.80 13.12 4.16
CA GLY A 238 19.03 12.64 4.78
C GLY A 238 19.08 12.78 6.31
N GLN A 239 18.21 13.61 6.88
CA GLN A 239 18.08 13.74 8.33
C GLN A 239 17.11 12.70 8.91
N TYR A 240 17.32 12.36 10.18
CA TYR A 240 16.57 11.32 10.87
C TYR A 240 16.48 11.57 12.39
N PHE A 241 15.57 10.85 13.05
CA PHE A 241 15.56 10.69 14.50
C PHE A 241 15.34 9.21 14.86
N GLU A 242 15.57 8.86 16.11
CA GLU A 242 15.41 7.50 16.63
C GLU A 242 14.45 7.55 17.82
N ARG A 243 13.55 6.56 17.92
CA ARG A 243 12.65 6.38 19.07
C ARG A 243 12.64 4.90 19.42
N THR A 244 13.05 4.55 20.64
CA THR A 244 13.12 3.22 21.29
C THR A 244 13.32 2.00 20.38
N ASN A 245 12.38 1.68 19.48
CA ASN A 245 12.40 0.51 18.60
C ASN A 245 12.43 0.84 17.10
N ALA A 246 12.55 2.10 16.69
CA ALA A 246 12.51 2.50 15.29
C ALA A 246 13.44 3.67 14.95
N LYS A 247 13.88 3.70 13.70
CA LYS A 247 14.56 4.85 13.08
C LYS A 247 13.66 5.49 12.03
N CYS A 248 13.43 6.79 12.17
CA CYS A 248 12.60 7.59 11.28
C CYS A 248 13.46 8.56 10.48
N GLU A 249 13.46 8.44 9.15
CA GLU A 249 14.32 9.21 8.24
C GLU A 249 13.50 9.89 7.14
N CYS A 250 13.90 11.10 6.76
CA CYS A 250 13.37 11.74 5.57
C CYS A 250 14.14 11.22 4.35
N VAL A 251 13.49 10.37 3.55
CA VAL A 251 14.10 9.74 2.36
C VAL A 251 13.41 10.24 1.08
N VAL A 252 12.08 10.11 1.01
CA VAL A 252 11.26 10.59 -0.09
C VAL A 252 10.09 11.39 0.50
N PRO A 253 10.05 12.72 0.32
CA PRO A 253 8.94 13.58 0.71
C PRO A 253 7.59 13.13 0.15
N PRO A 254 6.46 13.47 0.81
CA PRO A 254 6.35 14.50 1.86
C PRO A 254 6.36 14.00 3.31
N LEU A 255 6.21 12.69 3.57
CA LEU A 255 6.21 12.14 4.93
C LEU A 255 7.59 11.58 5.29
N MET A 256 7.92 11.59 6.58
CA MET A 256 9.04 10.79 7.08
C MET A 256 8.70 9.30 7.02
N LYS A 257 9.70 8.43 6.99
CA LYS A 257 9.52 6.97 6.99
C LYS A 257 10.23 6.35 8.18
N CYS A 258 9.55 5.49 8.94
CA CYS A 258 10.14 4.76 10.05
C CYS A 258 10.31 3.28 9.73
N ASN A 259 11.41 2.68 10.18
CA ASN A 259 11.60 1.23 10.16
C ASN A 259 11.97 0.78 11.56
N GLU A 260 11.44 -0.37 11.98
CA GLU A 260 11.85 -1.02 13.21
C GLU A 260 13.33 -1.46 13.16
N PHE A 261 13.94 -1.57 14.35
CA PHE A 261 15.29 -2.12 14.54
C PHE A 261 15.32 -3.66 14.51
#